data_AF-A0A366SJ92-F1
#
_entry.id   AF-A0A366SJ92-F1
#
_cell.length_a   1.000
_cell.length_b   1.000
_cell.length_c   1.000
_cell.angle_alpha   90.00
_cell.angle_beta   90.00
_cell.angle_gamma   90.00
#
_symmetry.space_group_name_H-M   'P 1'
#
loop_
_entity.id
_entity.type
_entity.pdbx_description
1 polymer ?
#
loop_
_entity_poly.entity_id
_entity_poly.type
_entity_poly.pdbx_seq_one_letter_code
_entity_poly.pdbx_strand_id
1 'polypeptide(L)'
;MEFFYGQKFQKIAPLIHSSFFMEMVQYLNTHQDVTLRQLKADLTANTHFDKRLDTLIAYGLIKRQSKRYTLQFPIYTEVVKDDAFNTVVNQVMMIELARNLKLLEDDSFYAVDMASFAHFDVLSNGYMHIEMLYNEVTGQHLAGYLQACQQQMHLDKYIDMYNLLGDVDAQYLLDQYEALFDKILHKRRRIRDSIFVQSAIHFGFVQREEQLVFAPNLLLDAHVNIAPELLEKFVQKSACEQRMILTQMLNNNDVNLIQNISLENISN
;
A
#
# COMPACT_ATOMS: atom_id res chain seq x y z
N MET A 1 13.75 -1.42 -0.01
CA MET A 1 13.22 -1.25 -1.38
C MET A 1 11.89 -1.96 -1.56
N GLU A 2 10.95 -1.29 -2.21
CA GLU A 2 9.63 -1.75 -2.62
C GLU A 2 9.45 -1.52 -4.13
N PHE A 3 8.65 -2.36 -4.81
CA PHE A 3 8.42 -2.29 -6.25
C PHE A 3 6.95 -1.99 -6.57
N PHE A 4 6.74 -1.00 -7.44
CA PHE A 4 5.42 -0.59 -7.93
C PHE A 4 5.36 -0.82 -9.44
N TYR A 5 4.33 -1.53 -9.90
CA TYR A 5 4.24 -1.93 -11.30
C TYR A 5 2.81 -2.12 -11.80
N GLY A 6 2.62 -1.89 -13.11
CA GLY A 6 1.37 -2.09 -13.83
C GLY A 6 1.02 -3.55 -14.11
N GLN A 7 -0.13 -3.76 -14.77
CA GLN A 7 -0.70 -5.10 -14.97
C GLN A 7 0.20 -6.03 -15.80
N LYS A 8 0.99 -5.49 -16.73
CA LYS A 8 1.96 -6.23 -17.56
C LYS A 8 2.84 -7.12 -16.71
N PHE A 9 3.27 -6.64 -15.55
CA PHE A 9 4.24 -7.32 -14.69
C PHE A 9 3.61 -8.31 -13.70
N GLN A 10 2.29 -8.35 -13.56
CA GLN A 10 1.56 -9.28 -12.68
C GLN A 10 1.97 -10.74 -12.92
N LYS A 11 2.16 -11.14 -14.19
CA LYS A 11 2.55 -12.51 -14.58
C LYS A 11 3.92 -12.92 -14.05
N ILE A 12 4.78 -11.96 -13.72
CA ILE A 12 6.12 -12.20 -13.17
C ILE A 12 6.26 -11.64 -11.74
N ALA A 13 5.16 -11.33 -11.07
CA ALA A 13 5.17 -10.88 -9.68
C ALA A 13 5.96 -11.82 -8.75
N PRO A 14 5.85 -13.17 -8.84
CA PRO A 14 6.67 -14.06 -8.02
C PRO A 14 8.19 -13.92 -8.26
N LEU A 15 8.59 -13.51 -9.47
CA LEU A 15 9.99 -13.22 -9.78
C LEU A 15 10.42 -11.87 -9.19
N ILE A 16 9.59 -10.83 -9.33
CA ILE A 16 9.83 -9.49 -8.80
C ILE A 16 9.99 -9.53 -7.27
N HIS A 17 9.16 -10.31 -6.57
CA HIS A 17 9.22 -10.46 -5.12
C HIS A 17 10.25 -11.49 -4.64
N SER A 18 11.04 -12.08 -5.54
CA SER A 18 12.07 -13.05 -5.16
C SER A 18 13.36 -12.37 -4.70
N SER A 19 14.08 -13.01 -3.77
CA SER A 19 15.41 -12.55 -3.33
C SER A 19 16.36 -12.32 -4.51
N PHE A 20 16.30 -13.19 -5.53
CA PHE A 20 17.07 -13.05 -6.76
C PHE A 20 16.86 -11.70 -7.45
N PHE A 21 15.62 -11.23 -7.59
CA PHE A 21 15.37 -9.96 -8.25
C PHE A 21 15.89 -8.80 -7.39
N MET A 22 15.68 -8.86 -6.07
CA MET A 22 16.21 -7.87 -5.16
C MET A 22 17.75 -7.77 -5.23
N GLU A 23 18.45 -8.90 -5.20
CA GLU A 23 19.91 -8.97 -5.35
C GLU A 23 20.38 -8.44 -6.72
N MET A 24 19.67 -8.80 -7.80
CA MET A 24 19.94 -8.28 -9.15
C MET A 24 19.80 -6.76 -9.23
N VAL A 25 18.75 -6.20 -8.63
CA VAL A 25 18.51 -4.75 -8.61
C VAL A 25 19.59 -4.04 -7.81
N GLN A 26 19.91 -4.52 -6.62
CA GLN A 26 20.99 -3.95 -5.80
C GLN A 26 22.34 -3.99 -6.52
N TYR A 27 22.67 -5.11 -7.15
CA TYR A 27 23.91 -5.28 -7.89
C TYR A 27 24.01 -4.29 -9.06
N LEU A 28 22.98 -4.24 -9.91
CA LEU A 28 22.97 -3.37 -11.09
C LEU A 28 22.82 -1.87 -10.74
N ASN A 29 22.30 -1.54 -9.57
CA ASN A 29 22.23 -0.15 -9.09
C ASN A 29 23.58 0.36 -8.59
N THR A 30 24.44 -0.53 -8.08
CA THR A 30 25.74 -0.18 -7.48
C THR A 30 26.93 -0.36 -8.41
N HIS A 31 26.75 -1.08 -9.52
CA HIS A 31 27.81 -1.39 -10.48
C HIS A 31 27.48 -0.85 -11.88
N GLN A 32 28.50 -0.33 -12.54
CA GLN A 32 28.43 0.08 -13.96
C GLN A 32 29.10 -0.97 -14.86
N ASP A 33 28.74 -0.96 -16.14
CA ASP A 33 29.32 -1.85 -17.16
C ASP A 33 29.30 -3.34 -16.78
N VAL A 34 28.22 -3.78 -16.14
CA VAL A 34 28.05 -5.15 -15.65
C VAL A 34 27.94 -6.15 -16.79
N THR A 35 28.74 -7.22 -16.72
CA THR A 35 28.76 -8.33 -17.68
C THR A 35 28.06 -9.57 -17.14
N LEU A 36 27.70 -10.51 -18.04
CA LEU A 36 27.11 -11.79 -17.63
C LEU A 36 28.05 -12.61 -16.73
N ARG A 37 29.37 -12.52 -16.97
CA ARG A 37 30.36 -13.26 -16.18
C ARG A 37 30.38 -12.75 -14.73
N GLN A 38 30.28 -11.44 -14.53
CA GLN A 38 30.20 -10.83 -13.22
C GLN A 38 28.91 -11.22 -12.51
N LEU A 39 27.76 -11.05 -13.17
CA LEU A 39 26.48 -11.45 -12.59
C LEU A 39 26.47 -12.93 -12.16
N LYS A 40 26.97 -13.83 -13.02
CA LYS A 40 27.04 -15.25 -12.69
C LYS A 40 28.02 -15.55 -11.56
N ALA A 41 29.13 -14.82 -11.45
CA ALA A 41 30.09 -15.01 -10.38
C ALA A 41 29.52 -14.57 -9.03
N ASP A 42 28.89 -13.39 -9.00
CA ASP A 42 28.51 -12.72 -7.75
C ASP A 42 27.11 -13.10 -7.27
N LEU A 43 26.24 -13.60 -8.16
CA LEU A 43 24.85 -14.01 -7.86
C LEU A 43 24.65 -15.52 -8.05
N THR A 44 25.69 -16.31 -7.81
CA THR A 44 25.87 -17.74 -8.19
C THR A 44 24.85 -18.72 -7.59
N ALA A 45 23.98 -18.29 -6.67
CA ALA A 45 23.13 -19.18 -5.87
C ALA A 45 21.84 -19.66 -6.57
N ASN A 46 21.59 -19.30 -7.83
CA ASN A 46 20.29 -19.57 -8.47
C ASN A 46 20.31 -20.64 -9.57
N THR A 47 19.67 -21.79 -9.32
CA THR A 47 19.51 -22.94 -10.24
C THR A 47 18.84 -22.58 -11.58
N HIS A 48 18.20 -21.39 -11.68
CA HIS A 48 17.50 -20.92 -12.87
C HIS A 48 17.92 -19.52 -13.32
N PHE A 49 19.16 -19.11 -13.01
CA PHE A 49 19.68 -17.77 -13.30
C PHE A 49 19.37 -17.30 -14.73
N ASP A 50 19.79 -18.07 -15.75
CA ASP A 50 19.68 -17.65 -17.16
C ASP A 50 18.20 -17.43 -17.56
N LYS A 51 17.31 -18.35 -17.21
CA LYS A 51 15.87 -18.24 -17.50
C LYS A 51 15.25 -17.02 -16.80
N ARG A 52 15.63 -16.76 -15.55
CA ARG A 52 15.13 -15.59 -14.80
C ARG A 52 15.63 -14.29 -15.43
N LEU A 53 16.92 -14.19 -15.77
CA LEU A 53 17.50 -13.04 -16.45
C LEU A 53 16.84 -12.78 -17.81
N ASP A 54 16.66 -13.82 -18.63
CA ASP A 54 15.97 -13.69 -19.93
C ASP A 54 14.53 -13.20 -19.76
N THR A 55 13.84 -13.64 -18.70
CA THR A 55 12.50 -13.14 -18.36
C THR A 55 12.54 -11.65 -18.02
N LEU A 56 13.47 -11.21 -17.17
CA LEU A 56 13.60 -9.79 -16.81
C LEU A 56 13.91 -8.91 -18.04
N ILE A 57 14.69 -9.43 -18.99
CA ILE A 57 14.98 -8.74 -20.26
C ILE A 57 13.74 -8.67 -21.15
N ALA A 58 13.00 -9.78 -21.28
CA ALA A 58 11.78 -9.84 -22.09
C ALA A 58 10.69 -8.88 -21.60
N TYR A 59 10.61 -8.66 -20.28
CA TYR A 59 9.67 -7.70 -19.69
C TYR A 59 10.19 -6.26 -19.70
N GLY A 60 11.45 -6.04 -20.09
CA GLY A 60 12.05 -4.71 -20.18
C GLY A 60 12.49 -4.14 -18.84
N LEU A 61 12.66 -4.97 -17.80
CA LEU A 61 13.19 -4.53 -16.50
C LEU A 61 14.72 -4.41 -16.51
N ILE A 62 15.36 -5.22 -17.35
CA ILE A 62 16.81 -5.21 -17.60
C ILE A 62 17.06 -5.04 -19.08
N LYS A 63 17.99 -4.15 -19.45
CA LYS A 63 18.47 -4.01 -20.82
C LYS A 63 19.81 -4.69 -20.96
N ARG A 64 19.96 -5.48 -22.03
CA ARG A 64 21.24 -6.02 -22.47
C ARG A 64 21.69 -5.29 -23.74
N GLN A 65 22.74 -4.49 -23.65
CA GLN A 65 23.33 -3.79 -24.81
C GLN A 65 24.84 -3.96 -24.81
N SER A 66 25.44 -4.33 -25.94
CA SER A 66 26.90 -4.55 -26.05
C SER A 66 27.47 -5.49 -24.98
N LYS A 67 26.71 -6.54 -24.63
CA LYS A 67 27.02 -7.50 -23.54
C LYS A 67 27.11 -6.87 -22.14
N ARG A 68 26.51 -5.70 -21.94
CA ARG A 68 26.33 -5.01 -20.67
C ARG A 68 24.88 -5.04 -20.23
N TYR A 69 24.66 -5.19 -18.93
CA TYR A 69 23.33 -5.26 -18.31
C TYR A 69 23.10 -4.04 -17.44
N THR A 70 21.93 -3.41 -17.61
CA THR A 70 21.52 -2.24 -16.82
C THR A 70 20.04 -2.32 -16.47
N LEU A 71 19.64 -1.66 -15.39
CA LEU A 71 18.23 -1.47 -15.07
C LEU A 71 17.56 -0.55 -16.09
N GLN A 72 16.25 -0.72 -16.27
CA GLN A 72 15.42 0.07 -17.20
C GLN A 72 14.27 0.79 -16.50
N PHE A 73 14.32 0.88 -15.18
CA PHE A 73 13.33 1.58 -14.38
C PHE A 73 14.03 2.47 -13.34
N PRO A 74 13.39 3.56 -12.92
CA PRO A 74 13.94 4.43 -11.89
C PRO A 74 13.83 3.79 -10.50
N ILE A 75 14.81 4.10 -9.65
CA ILE A 75 14.79 3.81 -8.21
C ILE A 75 14.78 5.16 -7.51
N TYR A 76 13.74 5.43 -6.73
CA TYR A 76 13.59 6.67 -5.97
C TYR A 76 14.06 6.47 -4.54
N THR A 77 14.98 7.33 -4.08
CA THR A 77 15.56 7.28 -2.73
C THR A 77 15.11 8.43 -1.84
N GLU A 78 14.39 9.40 -2.41
CA GLU A 78 13.88 10.57 -1.69
C GLU A 78 12.55 11.03 -2.28
N VAL A 79 11.76 11.73 -1.45
CA VAL A 79 10.48 12.31 -1.86
C VAL A 79 10.78 13.61 -2.58
N VAL A 80 10.32 13.71 -3.82
CA VAL A 80 10.30 14.99 -4.53
C VAL A 80 9.20 15.85 -3.91
N LYS A 81 9.60 16.97 -3.30
CA LYS A 81 8.67 17.88 -2.63
C LYS A 81 8.00 18.82 -3.64
N ASP A 82 6.73 19.11 -3.40
CA ASP A 82 5.97 20.13 -4.12
C ASP A 82 5.35 21.11 -3.11
N ASP A 83 5.77 22.36 -3.16
CA ASP A 83 5.41 23.39 -2.18
C ASP A 83 3.92 23.72 -2.18
N ALA A 84 3.20 23.46 -3.29
CA ALA A 84 1.76 23.68 -3.36
C ALA A 84 0.99 22.82 -2.35
N PHE A 85 1.60 21.72 -1.88
CA PHE A 85 1.00 20.74 -0.99
C PHE A 85 1.49 20.85 0.47
N ASN A 86 2.47 21.72 0.76
CA ASN A 86 2.98 21.93 2.13
C ASN A 86 1.93 22.47 3.10
N THR A 87 0.93 23.20 2.60
CA THR A 87 -0.12 23.82 3.41
C THR A 87 -1.28 22.86 3.74
N VAL A 88 -1.27 21.66 3.16
CA VAL A 88 -2.30 20.65 3.42
C VAL A 88 -1.99 19.96 4.74
N VAL A 89 -2.71 20.36 5.78
CA VAL A 89 -2.60 19.81 7.14
C VAL A 89 -3.84 19.02 7.58
N ASN A 90 -4.88 19.01 6.76
CA ASN A 90 -6.15 18.34 7.06
C ASN A 90 -6.14 16.89 6.53
N GLN A 91 -6.31 15.90 7.42
CA GLN A 91 -6.38 14.49 7.07
C GLN A 91 -7.52 14.15 6.09
N VAL A 92 -8.67 14.82 6.19
CA VAL A 92 -9.79 14.64 5.25
C VAL A 92 -9.38 15.04 3.84
N MET A 93 -8.62 16.13 3.71
CA MET A 93 -8.09 16.59 2.41
C MET A 93 -7.07 15.61 1.83
N MET A 94 -6.23 15.00 2.68
CA MET A 94 -5.25 14.00 2.24
C MET A 94 -5.94 12.73 1.71
N ILE A 95 -6.97 12.24 2.41
CA ILE A 95 -7.78 11.11 1.93
C ILE A 95 -8.49 11.46 0.63
N GLU A 96 -9.08 12.65 0.51
CA GLU A 96 -9.75 13.08 -0.71
C GLU A 96 -8.79 13.13 -1.92
N LEU A 97 -7.55 13.59 -1.70
CA LEU A 97 -6.51 13.54 -2.73
C LEU A 97 -6.11 12.10 -3.05
N ALA A 98 -6.00 11.23 -2.06
CA ALA A 98 -5.67 9.82 -2.26
C ALA A 98 -6.74 9.07 -3.07
N ARG A 99 -8.03 9.44 -2.95
CA ARG A 99 -9.10 8.94 -3.85
C ARG A 99 -8.86 9.26 -5.33
N ASN A 100 -8.11 10.33 -5.61
CA ASN A 100 -7.74 10.75 -6.96
C ASN A 100 -6.36 10.19 -7.40
N LEU A 101 -5.82 9.24 -6.65
CA LEU A 101 -4.58 8.57 -7.00
C LEU A 101 -4.77 7.74 -8.28
N LYS A 102 -3.90 7.97 -9.26
CA LYS A 102 -3.92 7.26 -10.53
C LYS A 102 -3.51 5.81 -10.34
N LEU A 103 -4.22 4.94 -11.06
CA LEU A 103 -3.74 3.58 -11.31
C LEU A 103 -2.43 3.63 -12.10
N LEU A 104 -1.56 2.67 -11.85
CA LEU A 104 -0.35 2.50 -12.63
C LEU A 104 -0.72 2.08 -14.05
N GLU A 105 -0.12 2.76 -15.03
CA GLU A 105 -0.22 2.36 -16.43
C GLU A 105 0.36 0.95 -16.61
N ASP A 106 -0.12 0.23 -17.63
CA ASP A 106 0.14 -1.20 -17.80
C ASP A 106 1.64 -1.55 -17.78
N ASP A 107 2.47 -0.74 -18.43
CA ASP A 107 3.91 -0.92 -18.57
C ASP A 107 4.77 -0.07 -17.62
N SER A 108 4.14 0.65 -16.68
CA SER A 108 4.86 1.40 -15.64
C SER A 108 5.54 0.46 -14.66
N PHE A 109 6.80 0.78 -14.31
CA PHE A 109 7.57 0.09 -13.28
C PHE A 109 8.52 1.08 -12.61
N TYR A 110 8.54 1.12 -11.29
CA TYR A 110 9.56 1.83 -10.51
C TYR A 110 9.81 1.14 -9.18
N ALA A 111 10.96 1.43 -8.58
CA ALA A 111 11.27 1.03 -7.22
C ALA A 111 11.41 2.23 -6.32
N VAL A 112 11.12 2.03 -5.04
CA VAL A 112 11.32 3.03 -3.98
C VAL A 112 12.22 2.41 -2.92
N ASP A 113 13.31 3.08 -2.60
CA ASP A 113 14.22 2.69 -1.52
C ASP A 113 14.21 3.76 -0.44
N MET A 114 13.09 3.80 0.28
CA MET A 114 12.79 4.77 1.31
C MET A 114 12.20 4.08 2.53
N ALA A 115 12.35 4.68 3.71
CA ALA A 115 11.78 4.15 4.95
C ALA A 115 10.25 4.26 4.98
N SER A 116 9.71 5.35 4.42
CA SER A 116 8.27 5.61 4.32
C SER A 116 7.87 6.01 2.91
N PHE A 117 6.72 5.50 2.45
CA PHE A 117 6.15 5.80 1.14
C PHE A 117 4.65 5.54 1.16
N ALA A 118 3.85 6.42 0.54
CA ALA A 118 2.40 6.39 0.69
C ALA A 118 1.72 5.25 -0.08
N HIS A 119 0.86 4.54 0.66
CA HIS A 119 -0.09 3.55 0.19
C HIS A 119 -1.51 4.05 0.42
N PHE A 120 -2.38 3.73 -0.53
CA PHE A 120 -3.80 4.01 -0.41
C PHE A 120 -4.57 2.76 -0.82
N ASP A 121 -5.30 2.19 0.13
CA ASP A 121 -6.11 1.00 -0.06
C ASP A 121 -7.55 1.29 0.26
N VAL A 122 -8.45 0.70 -0.54
CA VAL A 122 -9.89 0.75 -0.33
C VAL A 122 -10.39 -0.68 -0.23
N LEU A 123 -11.04 -0.99 0.89
CA LEU A 123 -11.74 -2.25 1.10
C LEU A 123 -13.24 -1.98 1.07
N SER A 124 -13.99 -2.80 0.35
CA SER A 124 -15.42 -2.62 0.20
C SER A 124 -16.16 -3.95 0.17
N ASN A 125 -17.31 -4.00 0.82
CA ASN A 125 -18.28 -5.08 0.67
C ASN A 125 -19.53 -4.65 -0.13
N GLY A 126 -19.49 -3.46 -0.75
CA GLY A 126 -20.60 -2.86 -1.48
C GLY A 126 -21.53 -1.99 -0.63
N TYR A 127 -21.52 -2.10 0.70
CA TYR A 127 -22.32 -1.25 1.61
C TYR A 127 -21.43 -0.40 2.52
N MET A 128 -20.24 -0.87 2.82
CA MET A 128 -19.23 -0.21 3.61
C MET A 128 -17.96 -0.06 2.78
N HIS A 129 -17.34 1.10 2.89
CA HIS A 129 -16.02 1.39 2.33
C HIS A 129 -15.07 1.76 3.46
N ILE A 130 -13.92 1.09 3.52
CA ILE A 130 -12.83 1.40 4.44
C ILE A 130 -11.65 1.87 3.61
N GLU A 131 -11.29 3.14 3.78
CA GLU A 131 -10.18 3.78 3.09
C GLU A 131 -9.01 3.94 4.07
N MET A 132 -7.82 3.57 3.63
CA MET A 132 -6.59 3.64 4.44
C MET A 132 -5.50 4.33 3.65
N LEU A 133 -5.04 5.47 4.15
CA LEU A 133 -3.84 6.16 3.66
C LEU A 133 -2.74 6.03 4.72
N TYR A 134 -1.62 5.41 4.37
CA TYR A 134 -0.53 5.14 5.30
C TYR A 134 0.82 5.20 4.58
N ASN A 135 1.91 5.39 5.32
CA ASN A 135 3.28 5.48 4.77
C ASN A 135 4.24 4.39 5.27
N GLU A 136 3.80 3.54 6.20
CA GLU A 136 4.59 2.45 6.77
C GLU A 136 3.74 1.19 6.91
N VAL A 137 4.30 0.00 6.65
CA VAL A 137 3.60 -1.29 6.83
C VAL A 137 3.91 -1.86 8.22
N THR A 138 3.04 -1.60 9.21
CA THR A 138 3.32 -1.80 10.64
C THR A 138 2.58 -2.97 11.31
N GLY A 139 1.96 -3.90 10.56
CA GLY A 139 1.15 -4.96 11.18
C GLY A 139 -0.20 -4.48 11.73
N GLN A 140 -0.49 -3.17 11.59
CA GLN A 140 -1.66 -2.49 12.14
C GLN A 140 -2.69 -2.09 11.07
N HIS A 141 -2.47 -2.50 9.82
CA HIS A 141 -3.33 -2.13 8.69
C HIS A 141 -4.12 -3.32 8.19
N LEU A 142 -5.45 -3.17 8.12
CA LEU A 142 -6.34 -4.23 7.65
C LEU A 142 -6.05 -4.65 6.20
N ALA A 143 -5.81 -3.70 5.30
CA ALA A 143 -5.45 -4.01 3.91
C ALA A 143 -4.19 -4.86 3.82
N GLY A 144 -3.13 -4.46 4.53
CA GLY A 144 -1.88 -5.22 4.55
C GLY A 144 -2.05 -6.63 5.16
N TYR A 145 -2.93 -6.79 6.17
CA TYR A 145 -3.26 -8.10 6.72
C TYR A 145 -3.91 -9.02 5.67
N LEU A 146 -4.95 -8.52 4.99
CA LEU A 146 -5.68 -9.28 3.98
C LEU A 146 -4.78 -9.61 2.77
N GLN A 147 -3.93 -8.67 2.35
CA GLN A 147 -2.94 -8.90 1.31
C GLN A 147 -1.92 -9.97 1.72
N ALA A 148 -1.40 -9.92 2.95
CA ALA A 148 -0.48 -10.92 3.48
C ALA A 148 -1.09 -12.33 3.50
N CYS A 149 -2.38 -12.43 3.88
CA CYS A 149 -3.13 -13.69 3.82
C CYS A 149 -3.28 -14.20 2.38
N GLN A 150 -3.71 -13.34 1.45
CA GLN A 150 -3.92 -13.69 0.05
C GLN A 150 -2.63 -14.16 -0.63
N GLN A 151 -1.51 -13.51 -0.35
CA GLN A 151 -0.22 -13.79 -0.99
C GLN A 151 0.60 -14.84 -0.24
N GLN A 152 0.21 -15.21 0.99
CA GLN A 152 1.01 -16.03 1.91
C GLN A 152 2.42 -15.46 2.12
N MET A 153 2.54 -14.13 2.16
CA MET A 153 3.80 -13.40 2.32
C MET A 153 3.69 -12.41 3.47
N HIS A 154 4.80 -12.13 4.16
CA HIS A 154 4.89 -11.14 5.24
C HIS A 154 3.94 -11.38 6.44
N LEU A 155 3.47 -12.62 6.64
CA LEU A 155 2.59 -13.00 7.74
C LEU A 155 3.24 -12.81 9.12
N ASP A 156 4.57 -12.79 9.19
CA ASP A 156 5.34 -12.51 10.39
C ASP A 156 5.00 -11.15 11.01
N LYS A 157 4.72 -10.13 10.18
CA LYS A 157 4.30 -8.80 10.63
C LYS A 157 2.88 -8.78 11.21
N TYR A 158 2.08 -9.80 10.91
CA TYR A 158 0.67 -9.88 11.27
C TYR A 158 0.34 -11.12 12.12
N ILE A 159 1.34 -11.71 12.78
CA ILE A 159 1.18 -13.01 13.44
C ILE A 159 0.07 -13.01 14.50
N ASP A 160 -0.10 -11.91 15.24
CA ASP A 160 -1.15 -11.79 16.24
C ASP A 160 -2.54 -11.79 15.59
N MET A 161 -2.69 -11.09 14.46
CA MET A 161 -3.94 -11.07 13.69
C MET A 161 -4.20 -12.41 13.00
N TYR A 162 -3.16 -13.06 12.50
CA TYR A 162 -3.29 -14.38 11.90
C TYR A 162 -3.67 -15.44 12.95
N ASN A 163 -3.16 -15.35 14.17
CA ASN A 163 -3.59 -16.23 15.27
C ASN A 163 -5.03 -15.97 15.69
N LEU A 164 -5.52 -14.73 15.56
CA LEU A 164 -6.87 -14.32 15.95
C LEU A 164 -7.93 -14.65 14.87
N LEU A 165 -7.67 -14.28 13.63
CA LEU A 165 -8.60 -14.35 12.50
C LEU A 165 -8.29 -15.50 11.53
N GLY A 166 -7.03 -15.95 11.46
CA GLY A 166 -6.59 -16.94 10.48
C GLY A 166 -6.67 -16.46 9.03
N ASP A 167 -6.71 -17.40 8.10
CA ASP A 167 -7.09 -17.17 6.71
C ASP A 167 -8.60 -16.85 6.64
N VAL A 168 -8.98 -15.67 7.10
CA VAL A 168 -10.36 -15.19 7.01
C VAL A 168 -10.60 -14.63 5.61
N ASP A 169 -11.70 -15.03 5.00
CA ASP A 169 -12.16 -14.43 3.75
C ASP A 169 -12.43 -12.93 3.94
N ALA A 170 -11.90 -12.11 3.04
CA ALA A 170 -11.96 -10.66 3.13
C ALA A 170 -13.40 -10.14 3.12
N GLN A 171 -14.25 -10.69 2.24
CA GLN A 171 -15.64 -10.29 2.13
C GLN A 171 -16.40 -10.60 3.44
N TYR A 172 -16.22 -11.80 3.96
CA TYR A 172 -16.83 -12.20 5.23
C TYR A 172 -16.39 -11.32 6.39
N LEU A 173 -15.11 -10.97 6.49
CA LEU A 173 -14.61 -10.06 7.53
C LEU A 173 -15.26 -8.67 7.43
N LEU A 174 -15.36 -8.12 6.22
CA LEU A 174 -16.00 -6.81 6.00
C LEU A 174 -17.49 -6.84 6.34
N ASP A 175 -18.21 -7.92 6.05
CA ASP A 175 -19.62 -8.07 6.46
C ASP A 175 -19.78 -8.10 8.00
N GLN A 176 -18.82 -8.71 8.71
CA GLN A 176 -18.82 -8.69 10.18
C GLN A 176 -18.52 -7.28 10.72
N TYR A 177 -17.63 -6.54 10.07
CA TYR A 177 -17.31 -5.15 10.44
C TYR A 177 -18.46 -4.20 10.14
N GLU A 178 -19.14 -4.32 9.00
CA GLU A 178 -20.35 -3.55 8.70
C GLU A 178 -21.39 -3.75 9.81
N ALA A 179 -21.72 -5.00 10.15
CA ALA A 179 -22.68 -5.33 11.19
C ALA A 179 -22.23 -4.89 12.60
N LEU A 180 -20.92 -4.74 12.82
CA LEU A 180 -20.36 -4.20 14.06
C LEU A 180 -20.53 -2.68 14.12
N PHE A 181 -20.10 -1.98 13.07
CA PHE A 181 -20.12 -0.52 12.99
C PHE A 181 -21.55 0.02 12.98
N ASP A 182 -22.50 -0.67 12.32
CA ASP A 182 -23.93 -0.36 12.41
C ASP A 182 -24.44 -0.36 13.87
N LYS A 183 -24.03 -1.34 14.67
CA LYS A 183 -24.44 -1.43 16.09
C LYS A 183 -23.86 -0.29 16.92
N ILE A 184 -22.64 0.16 16.62
CA ILE A 184 -21.98 1.28 17.29
C ILE A 184 -22.70 2.59 16.95
N LEU A 185 -23.00 2.82 15.67
CA LEU A 185 -23.74 4.00 15.21
C LEU A 185 -25.12 4.12 15.87
N HIS A 186 -25.83 2.99 15.95
CA HIS A 186 -27.14 2.92 16.62
C HIS A 186 -27.05 2.82 18.15
N LYS A 187 -25.87 3.05 18.75
CA LYS A 187 -25.62 3.07 20.20
C LYS A 187 -26.21 1.86 20.93
N ARG A 188 -26.09 0.66 20.35
CA ARG A 188 -26.63 -0.55 20.95
C ARG A 188 -25.82 -0.94 22.19
N ARG A 189 -26.48 -0.96 23.35
CA ARG A 189 -25.83 -1.18 24.67
C ARG A 189 -25.10 -2.51 24.84
N ARG A 190 -25.38 -3.54 24.02
CA ARG A 190 -24.79 -4.87 24.16
C ARG A 190 -24.21 -5.36 22.86
N ILE A 191 -22.92 -5.05 22.65
CA ILE A 191 -22.09 -5.67 21.62
C ILE A 191 -21.29 -6.77 22.32
N ARG A 192 -21.49 -8.02 21.89
CA ARG A 192 -20.75 -9.16 22.47
C ARG A 192 -19.31 -9.10 21.99
N ASP A 193 -18.40 -9.49 22.88
CA ASP A 193 -17.01 -9.67 22.50
C ASP A 193 -16.89 -10.81 21.48
N SER A 194 -16.05 -10.61 20.47
CA SER A 194 -15.76 -11.58 19.42
C SER A 194 -14.38 -11.30 18.83
N ILE A 195 -13.85 -12.25 18.06
CA ILE A 195 -12.60 -12.06 17.31
C ILE A 195 -12.66 -10.84 16.38
N PHE A 196 -13.84 -10.53 15.83
CA PHE A 196 -14.05 -9.35 14.97
C PHE A 196 -14.03 -8.04 15.75
N VAL A 197 -14.53 -8.05 16.99
CA VAL A 197 -14.41 -6.86 17.86
C VAL A 197 -12.95 -6.67 18.26
N GLN A 198 -12.25 -7.75 18.61
CA GLN A 198 -10.83 -7.69 18.98
C GLN A 198 -9.96 -7.22 17.82
N SER A 199 -10.21 -7.70 16.60
CA SER A 199 -9.48 -7.26 15.42
C SER A 199 -9.82 -5.82 15.02
N ALA A 200 -11.08 -5.39 15.14
CA ALA A 200 -11.44 -4.00 14.88
C ALA A 200 -10.79 -3.02 15.88
N ILE A 201 -10.57 -3.45 17.14
CA ILE A 201 -9.78 -2.70 18.12
C ILE A 201 -8.30 -2.66 17.69
N HIS A 202 -7.73 -3.81 17.31
CA HIS A 202 -6.33 -3.91 16.88
C HIS A 202 -6.01 -3.01 15.69
N PHE A 203 -6.89 -2.98 14.68
CA PHE A 203 -6.73 -2.14 13.49
C PHE A 203 -7.14 -0.67 13.70
N GLY A 204 -7.44 -0.26 14.93
CA GLY A 204 -7.70 1.13 15.28
C GLY A 204 -9.04 1.69 14.79
N PHE A 205 -10.00 0.85 14.36
CA PHE A 205 -11.32 1.33 13.95
C PHE A 205 -12.20 1.69 15.15
N VAL A 206 -12.08 0.93 16.24
CA VAL A 206 -12.91 1.08 17.43
C VAL A 206 -12.07 1.02 18.69
N GLN A 207 -12.57 1.61 19.77
CA GLN A 207 -11.97 1.50 21.09
C GLN A 207 -13.00 1.08 22.13
N ARG A 208 -12.52 0.45 23.21
CA ARG A 208 -13.37 0.04 24.32
C ARG A 208 -13.20 0.99 25.50
N GLU A 209 -14.26 1.71 25.80
CA GLU A 209 -14.42 2.48 27.03
C GLU A 209 -15.47 1.77 27.92
N GLU A 210 -16.48 2.50 28.41
CA GLU A 210 -17.68 1.90 29.02
C GLU A 210 -18.51 1.10 27.99
N GLN A 211 -18.49 1.55 26.74
CA GLN A 211 -19.09 0.90 25.58
C GLN A 211 -18.09 0.88 24.43
N LEU A 212 -18.39 0.10 23.39
CA LEU A 212 -17.59 0.11 22.17
C LEU A 212 -17.97 1.35 21.35
N VAL A 213 -16.97 2.15 20.98
CA VAL A 213 -17.12 3.39 20.21
C VAL A 213 -16.11 3.40 19.08
N PHE A 214 -16.33 4.23 18.06
CA PHE A 214 -15.31 4.48 17.05
C PHE A 214 -14.07 5.14 17.67
N ALA A 215 -12.90 4.82 17.15
CA ALA A 215 -11.66 5.43 17.61
C ALA A 215 -11.65 6.94 17.31
N PRO A 216 -11.02 7.78 18.14
CA PRO A 216 -11.08 9.24 18.02
C PRO A 216 -10.39 9.77 16.75
N ASN A 217 -9.44 9.02 16.20
CA ASN A 217 -8.72 9.40 14.97
C ASN A 217 -9.30 8.76 13.71
N LEU A 218 -10.38 8.00 13.84
CA LEU A 218 -11.09 7.42 12.70
C LEU A 218 -12.01 8.48 12.10
N LEU A 219 -11.87 8.71 10.80
CA LEU A 219 -12.80 9.52 10.03
C LEU A 219 -14.06 8.71 9.72
N LEU A 220 -15.23 9.35 9.82
CA LEU A 220 -16.52 8.75 9.50
C LEU A 220 -17.19 9.60 8.43
N ASP A 221 -17.45 8.96 7.28
CA ASP A 221 -18.06 9.56 6.10
C ASP A 221 -17.44 10.92 5.71
N ALA A 222 -16.12 11.01 5.82
CA ALA A 222 -15.43 12.28 5.67
C ALA A 222 -15.19 12.61 4.19
N HIS A 223 -15.71 13.77 3.79
CA HIS A 223 -15.56 14.34 2.46
C HIS A 223 -15.28 15.83 2.55
N VAL A 224 -14.43 16.33 1.65
CA VAL A 224 -14.17 17.77 1.54
C VAL A 224 -13.97 18.16 0.08
N ASN A 225 -14.44 19.36 -0.30
CA ASN A 225 -14.13 19.88 -1.62
C ASN A 225 -12.65 20.26 -1.69
N ILE A 226 -11.91 19.62 -2.58
CA ILE A 226 -10.55 20.03 -2.93
C ILE A 226 -10.65 21.32 -3.74
N ALA A 227 -9.83 22.33 -3.41
CA ALA A 227 -9.72 23.52 -4.24
C ALA A 227 -9.38 23.10 -5.68
N PRO A 228 -10.14 23.55 -6.70
CA PRO A 228 -9.97 23.07 -8.08
C PRO A 228 -8.53 23.16 -8.59
N GLU A 229 -7.83 24.25 -8.27
CA GLU A 229 -6.43 24.47 -8.65
C GLU A 229 -5.48 23.44 -8.01
N LEU A 230 -5.75 23.03 -6.76
CA LEU A 230 -4.93 22.03 -6.07
C LEU A 230 -5.19 20.64 -6.64
N LEU A 231 -6.46 20.32 -6.91
CA LEU A 231 -6.85 19.06 -7.54
C LEU A 231 -6.24 18.95 -8.95
N GLU A 232 -6.37 19.99 -9.77
CA GLU A 232 -5.81 20.03 -11.12
C GLU A 232 -4.29 19.77 -11.10
N LYS A 233 -3.56 20.44 -10.20
CA LYS A 233 -2.13 20.20 -10.00
C LYS A 233 -1.84 18.75 -9.63
N PHE A 234 -2.63 18.15 -8.74
CA PHE A 234 -2.44 16.77 -8.31
C PHE A 234 -2.71 15.76 -9.43
N VAL A 235 -3.80 15.92 -10.18
CA VAL A 235 -4.18 14.97 -11.25
C VAL A 235 -3.31 15.09 -12.50
N GLN A 236 -2.55 16.18 -12.67
CA GLN A 236 -1.57 16.30 -13.76
C GLN A 236 -0.30 15.47 -13.51
N LYS A 237 -0.01 15.12 -12.24
CA LYS A 237 1.17 14.32 -11.87
C LYS A 237 1.02 12.85 -12.28
N SER A 238 2.14 12.16 -12.44
CA SER A 238 2.18 10.70 -12.56
C SER A 238 1.75 10.01 -11.26
N ALA A 239 1.38 8.74 -11.31
CA ALA A 239 1.00 7.97 -10.12
C ALA A 239 2.12 7.93 -9.05
N CYS A 240 3.39 7.88 -9.47
CA CYS A 240 4.53 7.92 -8.55
C CYS A 240 4.64 9.29 -7.86
N GLU A 241 4.57 10.38 -8.63
CA GLU A 241 4.62 11.74 -8.09
C GLU A 241 3.44 12.03 -7.15
N GLN A 242 2.24 11.52 -7.45
CA GLN A 242 1.09 11.62 -6.55
C GLN A 242 1.36 10.92 -5.22
N ARG A 243 1.96 9.72 -5.23
CA ARG A 243 2.38 9.03 -3.99
C ARG A 243 3.48 9.79 -3.26
N MET A 244 4.44 10.39 -3.96
CA MET A 244 5.46 11.25 -3.34
C MET A 244 4.82 12.44 -2.62
N ILE A 245 3.84 13.10 -3.25
CA ILE A 245 3.09 14.20 -2.64
C ILE A 245 2.33 13.72 -1.41
N LEU A 246 1.63 12.59 -1.48
CA LEU A 246 0.96 12.01 -0.31
C LEU A 246 1.95 11.65 0.81
N THR A 247 3.11 11.11 0.45
CA THR A 247 4.20 10.80 1.40
C THR A 247 4.72 12.06 2.09
N GLN A 248 4.93 13.13 1.32
CA GLN A 248 5.31 14.45 1.84
C GLN A 248 4.27 14.96 2.84
N MET A 249 2.98 14.89 2.51
CA MET A 249 1.89 15.33 3.39
C MET A 249 1.88 14.55 4.70
N LEU A 250 1.93 13.22 4.64
CA LEU A 250 1.96 12.35 5.82
C LEU A 250 3.16 12.68 6.72
N ASN A 251 4.36 12.76 6.13
CA ASN A 251 5.59 13.05 6.86
C ASN A 251 5.61 14.47 7.46
N ASN A 252 5.11 15.49 6.75
CA ASN A 252 5.07 16.86 7.23
C ASN A 252 4.11 17.05 8.42
N ASN A 253 3.10 16.19 8.53
CA ASN A 253 2.07 16.28 9.56
C ASN A 253 2.25 15.25 10.69
N ASP A 254 3.32 14.45 10.65
CA ASP A 254 3.57 13.35 11.61
C ASP A 254 2.37 12.38 11.71
N VAL A 255 1.81 12.05 10.54
CA VAL A 255 0.67 11.14 10.41
C VAL A 255 1.11 9.89 9.66
N ASN A 256 1.02 8.73 10.32
CA ASN A 256 1.42 7.45 9.72
C ASN A 256 0.26 6.63 9.16
N LEU A 257 -0.97 6.95 9.58
CA LEU A 257 -2.19 6.27 9.17
C LEU A 257 -3.38 7.24 9.27
N ILE A 258 -4.16 7.31 8.20
CA ILE A 258 -5.48 7.93 8.16
C ILE A 258 -6.46 6.86 7.70
N GLN A 259 -7.55 6.71 8.46
CA GLN A 259 -8.62 5.77 8.15
C GLN A 259 -9.93 6.53 7.99
N ASN A 260 -10.69 6.21 6.95
CA ASN A 260 -12.06 6.67 6.78
C ASN A 260 -13.00 5.48 6.58
N ILE A 261 -14.15 5.52 7.24
CA ILE A 261 -15.24 4.56 7.02
C ILE A 261 -16.46 5.30 6.51
N SER A 262 -16.95 4.89 5.35
CA SER A 262 -18.25 5.32 4.80
C SER A 262 -19.21 4.13 4.76
N LEU A 263 -20.47 4.38 5.10
CA LEU A 263 -21.56 3.40 5.05
C LEU A 263 -22.66 3.94 4.15
N GLU A 264 -23.04 3.18 3.12
CA GLU A 264 -24.01 3.62 2.11
C GLU A 264 -25.44 3.78 2.66
N ASN A 265 -25.71 3.32 3.90
CA ASN A 265 -27.03 3.41 4.54
C ASN A 265 -26.99 4.10 5.91
N ILE A 266 -26.83 5.42 5.92
CA ILE A 266 -27.38 6.29 6.99
C ILE A 266 -28.20 7.41 6.35
N SER A 267 -29.16 7.04 5.50
CA SER A 267 -30.32 7.87 5.23
C SER A 267 -31.47 7.35 6.08
N ASN A 268 -31.73 8.01 7.20
CA ASN A 268 -33.03 8.03 7.87
C ASN A 268 -33.38 9.48 8.17
#